data_AF-A0A7V6Y4S5-F1
#
_entry.id   AF-A0A7V6Y4S5-F1
#
_cell.length_a   1.000
_cell.length_b   1.000
_cell.length_c   1.000
_cell.angle_alpha   90.00
_cell.angle_beta   90.00
_cell.angle_gamma   90.00
#
_symmetry.space_group_name_H-M   'P 1'
#
loop_
_entity.id
_entity.type
_entity.pdbx_description
1 polymer ?
#
loop_
_entity_poly.entity_id
_entity_poly.type
_entity_poly.pdbx_seq_one_letter_code
_entity_poly.pdbx_strand_id
1 'polypeptide(L)'
;MEDYLEMIYRTCKKQGYIRITNLAQQLNVQASSATKTVQKLTEMGLLVYEKYGIIQLTEEGKRIGDYLLKRHQIVETFLKNIGVKDNILRQTEMIEHHLTVDTVSNIDLLNNFFEKYPAIRKQFFKYKKDCRL
;
A
#
# COMPACT_ATOMS: atom_id res chain seq x y z
N MET A 1 6.49 2.09 -9.54
CA MET A 1 6.51 0.64 -9.85
C MET A 1 5.83 -0.14 -8.75
N GLU A 2 6.11 0.17 -7.48
CA GLU A 2 5.42 -0.41 -6.33
C GLU A 2 3.89 -0.23 -6.42
N ASP A 3 3.39 0.98 -6.72
CA ASP A 3 1.94 1.26 -6.86
C ASP A 3 1.26 0.35 -7.89
N TYR A 4 1.98 0.04 -8.97
CA TYR A 4 1.48 -0.87 -9.99
C TYR A 4 1.35 -2.28 -9.44
N LEU A 5 2.41 -2.79 -8.82
CA LEU A 5 2.42 -4.14 -8.28
C LEU A 5 1.39 -4.29 -7.15
N GLU A 6 1.26 -3.27 -6.30
CA GLU A 6 0.27 -3.23 -5.24
C GLU A 6 -1.16 -3.17 -5.78
N MET A 7 -1.45 -2.31 -6.77
CA MET A 7 -2.77 -2.23 -7.39
C MET A 7 -3.15 -3.52 -8.13
N ILE A 8 -2.19 -4.11 -8.85
CA ILE A 8 -2.34 -5.44 -9.46
C ILE A 8 -2.65 -6.47 -8.39
N TYR A 9 -1.90 -6.49 -7.28
CA TYR A 9 -2.15 -7.41 -6.17
C TYR A 9 -3.54 -7.24 -5.55
N ARG A 10 -3.95 -6.01 -5.24
CA ARG A 10 -5.29 -5.70 -4.70
C ARG A 10 -6.41 -6.22 -5.60
N THR A 11 -6.24 -6.13 -6.91
CA THR A 11 -7.25 -6.58 -7.90
C THR A 11 -7.19 -8.09 -8.13
N CYS A 12 -6.00 -8.65 -8.39
CA CYS A 12 -5.79 -10.07 -8.62
C CYS A 12 -6.18 -10.93 -7.41
N LYS A 13 -6.02 -10.43 -6.17
CA LYS A 13 -6.50 -11.12 -4.96
C LYS A 13 -8.01 -11.38 -4.97
N LYS A 14 -8.79 -10.57 -5.68
CA LYS A 14 -10.25 -10.69 -5.80
C LYS A 14 -10.68 -11.46 -7.05
N GLN A 15 -9.99 -11.26 -8.17
CA GLN A 15 -10.45 -11.68 -9.51
C GLN A 15 -9.52 -12.68 -10.22
N GLY A 16 -8.32 -12.92 -9.68
CA GLY A 16 -7.28 -13.76 -10.28
C GLY A 16 -6.44 -13.08 -11.36
N TYR A 17 -6.90 -11.97 -11.94
CA TYR A 17 -6.20 -11.21 -12.97
C TYR A 17 -6.63 -9.73 -12.98
N ILE A 18 -5.92 -8.89 -13.74
CA ILE A 18 -6.34 -7.52 -14.10
C ILE A 18 -6.02 -7.25 -15.57
N ARG A 19 -6.87 -6.47 -16.25
CA ARG A 19 -6.59 -6.00 -17.63
C ARG A 19 -5.79 -4.70 -17.60
N ILE A 20 -4.88 -4.53 -18.56
CA ILE A 20 -4.04 -3.34 -18.69
C ILE A 20 -4.85 -2.03 -18.75
N THR A 21 -6.01 -2.04 -19.41
CA THR A 21 -6.93 -0.88 -19.49
C THR A 21 -7.49 -0.52 -18.12
N ASN A 22 -7.88 -1.52 -17.35
CA ASN A 22 -8.44 -1.33 -16.00
C ASN A 22 -7.35 -0.85 -15.04
N LEU A 23 -6.14 -1.40 -15.15
CA LEU A 23 -4.99 -0.95 -14.37
C LEU A 23 -4.64 0.51 -14.65
N ALA A 24 -4.59 0.90 -15.92
CA ALA A 24 -4.32 2.27 -16.34
C ALA A 24 -5.38 3.24 -15.80
N GLN A 25 -6.65 2.85 -15.85
CA GLN A 25 -7.76 3.63 -15.30
C GLN A 25 -7.66 3.76 -13.77
N GLN A 26 -7.40 2.67 -13.04
CA GLN A 26 -7.29 2.68 -11.58
C GLN A 26 -6.13 3.53 -11.07
N LEU A 27 -5.01 3.57 -11.80
CA LEU A 27 -3.84 4.37 -11.48
C LEU A 27 -3.90 5.79 -12.07
N ASN A 28 -4.96 6.13 -12.81
CA ASN A 28 -5.11 7.41 -13.50
C ASN A 28 -3.89 7.77 -14.39
N VAL A 29 -3.46 6.82 -15.22
CA VAL A 29 -2.32 6.94 -16.13
C VAL A 29 -2.70 6.54 -17.54
N GLN A 30 -1.89 6.96 -18.51
CA GLN A 30 -2.03 6.53 -19.91
C GLN A 30 -1.74 5.03 -20.05
N ALA A 31 -2.52 4.32 -20.87
CA ALA A 31 -2.35 2.89 -21.10
C ALA A 31 -0.94 2.55 -21.62
N SER A 32 -0.34 3.41 -22.44
CA SER A 32 1.03 3.23 -22.93
C SER A 32 2.07 3.31 -21.81
N SER A 33 1.87 4.17 -20.80
CA SER A 33 2.72 4.26 -19.61
C SER A 33 2.57 3.02 -18.73
N ALA A 34 1.33 2.57 -18.56
CA ALA A 34 1.05 1.36 -17.80
C ALA A 34 1.71 0.12 -18.43
N THR A 35 1.60 -0.03 -19.75
CA THR A 35 2.20 -1.16 -20.48
C THR A 35 3.72 -1.21 -20.27
N LYS A 36 4.41 -0.07 -20.37
CA LYS A 36 5.87 0.01 -20.14
C LYS A 36 6.25 -0.46 -18.73
N THR A 37 5.47 -0.08 -17.73
CA THR A 37 5.75 -0.46 -16.34
C THR A 37 5.45 -1.94 -16.09
N VAL A 38 4.35 -2.46 -16.64
CA VAL A 38 3.98 -3.88 -16.57
C VAL A 38 5.01 -4.77 -17.26
N GLN A 39 5.54 -4.34 -18.41
CA GLN A 39 6.61 -5.06 -19.10
C GLN A 39 7.87 -5.17 -18.22
N LYS A 40 8.32 -4.09 -17.60
CA LYS A 40 9.44 -4.11 -16.65
C LYS A 40 9.19 -5.08 -15.48
N LEU A 41 8.00 -5.04 -14.88
CA LEU A 41 7.63 -5.96 -13.80
C LEU A 41 7.57 -7.43 -14.27
N THR A 42 7.24 -7.67 -15.54
CA THR A 42 7.28 -8.99 -16.17
C THR A 42 8.72 -9.47 -16.38
N GLU A 43 9.60 -8.59 -16.86
CA GLU A 43 11.04 -8.86 -17.00
C GLU A 43 11.71 -9.17 -15.65
N MET A 44 11.22 -8.57 -14.56
CA MET A 44 11.62 -8.87 -13.18
C MET A 44 11.03 -10.18 -12.63
N GLY A 45 10.22 -10.90 -13.41
CA GLY A 45 9.59 -12.16 -12.98
C GLY A 45 8.46 -12.00 -11.96
N LEU A 46 7.91 -10.79 -11.79
CA LEU A 46 6.85 -10.49 -10.82
C LEU A 46 5.45 -10.66 -11.41
N LEU A 47 5.33 -10.54 -12.73
CA LEU A 47 4.07 -10.62 -13.46
C LEU A 47 4.16 -11.61 -14.62
N VAL A 48 3.01 -12.13 -15.03
CA VAL A 48 2.78 -12.73 -16.34
C VAL A 48 1.89 -11.77 -17.13
N TYR A 49 2.38 -11.30 -18.28
CA TYR A 49 1.63 -10.44 -19.18
C TYR A 49 1.31 -11.19 -20.48
N GLU A 50 0.02 -11.50 -20.68
CA GLU A 50 -0.46 -12.35 -21.76
C GLU A 50 -1.15 -11.55 -22.88
N LYS A 51 -1.54 -12.26 -23.95
CA LYS A 51 -2.38 -11.72 -25.03
C LYS A 51 -3.66 -11.09 -24.46
N TYR A 52 -4.23 -10.14 -25.22
CA TYR A 52 -5.41 -9.36 -24.82
C TYR A 52 -5.21 -8.47 -23.58
N GLY A 53 -3.97 -8.27 -23.14
CA GLY A 53 -3.63 -7.34 -22.07
C GLY A 53 -3.97 -7.86 -20.67
N ILE A 54 -4.00 -9.19 -20.49
CA ILE A 54 -4.24 -9.84 -19.20
C ILE A 54 -2.94 -9.86 -18.39
N ILE A 55 -3.04 -9.45 -17.13
CA ILE A 55 -1.93 -9.40 -16.18
C ILE A 55 -2.27 -10.30 -15.00
N GLN A 56 -1.35 -11.20 -14.67
CA GLN A 56 -1.41 -12.06 -13.48
C GLN A 56 -0.13 -11.92 -12.66
N LEU A 57 -0.22 -12.26 -11.37
CA LEU A 57 0.95 -12.28 -10.50
C LEU A 57 1.62 -13.65 -10.54
N THR A 58 2.94 -13.66 -10.57
CA THR A 58 3.73 -14.84 -10.19
C THR A 58 3.67 -15.02 -8.67
N GLU A 59 4.16 -16.15 -8.14
CA GLU A 59 4.25 -16.34 -6.69
C GLU A 59 5.13 -15.27 -6.01
N GLU A 60 6.23 -14.88 -6.65
CA GLU A 60 7.09 -13.81 -6.15
C GLU A 60 6.39 -12.45 -6.21
N GLY A 61 5.66 -12.15 -7.29
CA GLY A 61 4.82 -10.97 -7.38
C GLY A 61 3.75 -10.90 -6.30
N LYS A 62 3.13 -12.04 -5.96
CA LYS A 62 2.17 -12.13 -4.84
C LYS A 62 2.84 -11.82 -3.50
N ARG A 63 4.03 -12.36 -3.26
CA ARG A 63 4.78 -12.14 -2.03
C ARG A 63 5.12 -10.66 -1.83
N ILE A 64 5.64 -10.01 -2.86
CA ILE A 64 5.98 -8.58 -2.80
C ILE A 64 4.70 -7.73 -2.72
N GLY A 65 3.67 -8.04 -3.54
CA GLY A 65 2.39 -7.32 -3.51
C GLY A 65 1.69 -7.39 -2.15
N ASP A 66 1.75 -8.53 -1.45
CA ASP A 66 1.25 -8.68 -0.09
C ASP A 66 2.01 -7.78 0.91
N TYR A 67 3.33 -7.71 0.79
CA TYR A 67 4.14 -6.80 1.61
C TYR A 67 3.79 -5.33 1.36
N LEU A 68 3.63 -4.92 0.10
CA LEU A 68 3.27 -3.53 -0.25
C LEU A 68 1.90 -3.17 0.35
N LEU A 69 0.90 -4.04 0.21
CA LEU A 69 -0.42 -3.83 0.81
C LEU A 69 -0.33 -3.74 2.35
N LYS A 70 0.46 -4.60 2.99
CA LYS A 70 0.66 -4.58 4.45
C LYS A 70 1.32 -3.27 4.88
N ARG A 71 2.36 -2.82 4.19
CA ARG A 71 3.04 -1.55 4.46
C ARG A 71 2.06 -0.39 4.40
N HIS A 72 1.24 -0.32 3.35
CA HIS A 72 0.18 0.69 3.21
C HIS A 72 -0.75 0.69 4.43
N GLN A 73 -1.26 -0.48 4.83
CA GLN A 73 -2.18 -0.63 5.96
C GLN A 73 -1.55 -0.23 7.30
N ILE A 74 -0.27 -0.58 7.51
CA ILE A 74 0.49 -0.24 8.71
C ILE A 74 0.65 1.28 8.82
N VAL A 75 1.05 1.94 7.74
CA VAL A 75 1.23 3.40 7.69
C VAL A 75 -0.12 4.10 7.87
N GLU A 76 -1.17 3.65 7.18
CA GLU A 76 -2.51 4.23 7.30
C GLU A 76 -3.04 4.12 8.75
N THR A 77 -2.86 2.96 9.38
CA THR A 77 -3.25 2.70 10.77
C THR A 77 -2.47 3.58 11.73
N PHE A 78 -1.19 3.78 11.49
CA PHE A 78 -0.35 4.67 12.27
C PHE A 78 -0.82 6.12 12.20
N LEU A 79 -1.08 6.64 10.99
CA LEU A 79 -1.59 7.99 10.80
C LEU A 79 -2.93 8.19 11.54
N LYS A 80 -3.82 7.20 11.49
CA LYS A 80 -5.07 7.19 12.28
C LYS A 80 -4.80 7.17 13.78
N ASN A 81 -3.81 6.39 14.23
CA ASN A 81 -3.45 6.25 15.65
C ASN A 81 -2.88 7.54 16.24
N ILE A 82 -2.11 8.31 15.48
CA ILE A 82 -1.62 9.63 15.92
C ILE A 82 -2.64 10.75 15.69
N GLY A 83 -3.79 10.45 15.09
CA GLY A 83 -4.93 11.35 14.94
C GLY A 83 -4.85 12.29 13.75
N VAL A 84 -4.23 11.86 12.65
CA VAL A 84 -4.46 12.46 11.32
C VAL A 84 -5.89 12.16 10.89
N LYS A 85 -6.59 13.16 10.34
CA LYS A 85 -7.98 13.03 9.88
C LYS A 85 -8.12 13.35 8.39
N ASP A 86 -7.40 14.37 7.93
CA ASP A 86 -7.52 14.85 6.56
C ASP A 86 -6.53 14.14 5.65
N ASN A 87 -6.98 13.76 4.46
CA ASN A 87 -6.14 13.20 3.38
C ASN A 87 -5.28 11.99 3.79
N ILE A 88 -5.77 11.14 4.70
CA ILE A 88 -5.00 9.99 5.23
C ILE A 88 -4.47 9.09 4.10
N LEU A 89 -5.32 8.76 3.11
CA LEU A 89 -4.92 7.93 1.98
C LEU A 89 -3.72 8.53 1.23
N ARG A 90 -3.85 9.81 0.82
CA ARG A 90 -2.78 10.52 0.10
C ARG A 90 -1.51 10.64 0.93
N GLN A 91 -1.61 10.89 2.24
CA GLN A 91 -0.43 10.95 3.10
C GLN A 91 0.22 9.57 3.26
N THR A 92 -0.57 8.50 3.32
CA THR A 92 -0.07 7.12 3.36
C THR A 92 0.78 6.84 2.13
N GLU A 93 0.23 7.10 0.94
CA GLU A 93 0.92 6.94 -0.35
C GLU A 93 2.22 7.76 -0.41
N MET A 94 2.21 9.02 0.06
CA MET A 94 3.41 9.86 0.06
C MET A 94 4.52 9.33 0.99
N ILE A 95 4.15 8.71 2.11
CA ILE A 95 5.11 8.30 3.14
C ILE A 95 5.66 6.90 2.86
N GLU A 96 4.81 5.96 2.45
CA GLU A 96 5.14 4.53 2.51
C GLU A 96 6.33 4.11 1.65
N HIS A 97 6.57 4.77 0.51
CA HIS A 97 7.70 4.49 -0.37
C HIS A 97 9.06 4.93 0.18
N HIS A 98 9.06 5.74 1.24
CA HIS A 98 10.26 6.31 1.84
C HIS A 98 10.67 5.61 3.14
N LEU A 99 9.99 4.52 3.51
CA LEU A 99 10.23 3.80 4.75
C LEU A 99 11.06 2.54 4.50
N THR A 100 12.02 2.29 5.39
CA THR A 100 12.73 1.01 5.45
C THR A 100 11.82 -0.06 6.08
N VAL A 101 12.13 -1.33 5.83
CA VAL A 101 11.45 -2.47 6.48
C VAL A 101 11.49 -2.36 8.00
N ASP A 102 12.62 -1.90 8.56
CA ASP A 102 12.79 -1.69 10.00
C ASP A 102 11.84 -0.60 10.54
N THR A 103 11.73 0.54 9.85
CA THR A 103 10.79 1.59 10.25
C THR A 103 9.35 1.11 10.18
N VAL A 104 8.96 0.40 9.11
CA VAL A 104 7.61 -0.16 8.98
C VAL A 104 7.32 -1.15 10.12
N SER A 105 8.28 -1.99 10.48
CA SER A 105 8.13 -2.97 11.57
C SER A 105 7.95 -2.29 12.93
N ASN A 106 8.71 -1.23 13.21
CA ASN A 106 8.55 -0.46 14.45
C ASN A 106 7.22 0.30 14.52
N ILE A 107 6.74 0.83 13.38
CA ILE A 107 5.41 1.44 13.28
C ILE A 107 4.32 0.40 13.58
N ASP A 108 4.45 -0.81 13.02
CA ASP A 108 3.50 -1.89 13.26
C ASP A 108 3.47 -2.31 14.73
N LEU A 109 4.64 -2.44 15.37
CA LEU A 109 4.74 -2.68 16.82
C LEU A 109 4.02 -1.60 17.63
N LEU A 110 4.16 -0.33 17.26
CA LEU A 110 3.44 0.77 17.92
C LEU A 110 1.92 0.70 17.69
N ASN A 111 1.47 0.35 16.48
CA ASN A 111 0.07 0.13 16.19
C ASN A 111 -0.52 -0.97 17.08
N ASN A 112 0.15 -2.12 17.12
CA ASN A 112 -0.22 -3.26 17.96
C ASN A 112 -0.21 -2.92 19.46
N PHE A 113 0.76 -2.09 19.90
CA PHE A 113 0.80 -1.59 21.27
C PHE A 113 -0.43 -0.73 21.59
N PHE A 114 -0.81 0.21 20.73
CA PHE A 114 -2.01 1.03 20.95
C PHE A 114 -3.32 0.25 20.89
N GLU A 115 -3.39 -0.78 20.05
CA GLU A 115 -4.52 -1.71 20.03
C GLU A 115 -4.62 -2.51 21.33
N LYS A 116 -3.49 -3.05 21.82
CA LYS A 116 -3.41 -3.81 23.07
C LYS A 116 -3.66 -2.95 24.31
N TYR A 117 -3.25 -1.69 24.30
CA TYR A 117 -3.39 -0.75 25.42
C TYR A 117 -4.23 0.48 25.05
N PRO A 118 -5.54 0.34 24.83
CA PRO A 118 -6.40 1.43 24.37
C PRO A 118 -6.50 2.59 25.37
N ALA A 119 -6.28 2.33 26.66
CA ALA A 119 -6.21 3.38 27.68
C ALA A 119 -5.02 4.34 27.45
N ILE A 120 -3.85 3.82 27.04
CA ILE A 120 -2.67 4.64 26.74
C ILE A 120 -2.92 5.48 25.49
N ARG A 121 -3.54 4.89 24.45
CA ARG A 121 -3.96 5.65 23.27
C ARG A 121 -4.89 6.82 23.65
N LYS A 122 -5.87 6.58 24.54
CA LYS A 122 -6.75 7.65 25.06
C LYS A 122 -5.98 8.74 25.81
N GLN A 123 -4.99 8.35 26.64
CA GLN A 123 -4.13 9.30 27.33
C GLN A 123 -3.32 10.16 26.35
N PHE A 124 -2.76 9.56 25.28
CA PHE A 124 -2.08 10.30 24.22
C PHE A 124 -3.00 11.35 23.57
N PHE A 125 -4.25 11.00 23.26
CA PHE A 125 -5.21 11.96 22.71
C PHE A 125 -5.62 13.06 23.69
N LYS A 126 -5.69 12.75 24.99
CA LYS A 126 -5.90 13.76 26.04
C LYS A 126 -4.73 14.75 26.05
N TYR A 127 -3.49 14.26 26.14
CA TYR A 127 -2.29 15.08 26.07
C TYR A 127 -2.26 15.96 24.82
N LYS A 128 -2.57 15.39 23.65
CA LYS A 128 -2.64 16.14 22.38
C LYS A 128 -3.67 17.28 22.41
N LYS A 129 -4.81 17.08 23.08
CA LYS A 129 -5.83 18.14 23.25
C LYS A 129 -5.31 19.23 24.18
N ASP A 130 -4.63 18.86 25.26
CA ASP A 130 -4.09 19.78 26.25
C ASP A 130 -2.92 20.63 25.70
N CYS A 131 -2.15 20.09 24.75
CA CYS A 131 -1.05 20.81 24.08
C CYS A 131 -1.45 21.65 22.86
N ARG A 132 -2.66 21.46 22.32
CA ARG A 132 -3.18 22.32 21.24
C ARG A 132 -3.84 23.55 21.89
N LEU A 133 -3.10 24.66 21.93
CA LEU A 133 -3.69 26.00 22.02
C LEU A 133 -4.60 26.24 20.81
#